data_AF-A0A6H0DR28-F1
#
_entry.id   AF-A0A6H0DR28-F1
#
_cell.length_a   1.000
_cell.length_b   1.000
_cell.length_c   1.000
_cell.angle_alpha   90.00
_cell.angle_beta   90.00
_cell.angle_gamma   90.00
#
_symmetry.space_group_name_H-M   'P 1'
#
loop_
_entity.id
_entity.type
_entity.pdbx_description
1 polymer ?
#
loop_
_entity_poly.entity_id
_entity_poly.type
_entity_poly.pdbx_seq_one_letter_code
_entity_poly.pdbx_strand_id
1 'polypeptide(L)' 'MPQLDTSTWLINILSMLFTLLVIFQLKTLTHQYPYNPQLISLKQKKQKTPWEMKWTKTYLPLS' A
#
# COMPACT_ATOMS: atom_id res chain seq x y z
N MET A 1 31.18 17.03 -35.54
CA MET A 1 31.39 16.50 -34.18
C MET A 1 30.17 15.66 -33.83
N PRO A 2 30.29 14.38 -33.46
CA PRO A 2 29.14 13.47 -33.26
C PRO A 2 28.22 13.87 -32.09
N GLN A 3 28.65 14.83 -31.25
CA GLN A 3 27.83 15.41 -30.17
C GLN A 3 26.86 16.50 -30.65
N LEU A 4 27.05 17.03 -31.87
CA LEU A 4 26.23 18.09 -32.47
C LEU A 4 25.00 17.54 -33.22
N ASP A 5 24.90 16.22 -33.35
CA ASP A 5 23.80 15.52 -33.99
C ASP A 5 22.60 15.44 -33.03
N THR A 6 21.85 16.53 -32.96
CA THR A 6 20.70 16.74 -32.07
C THR A 6 19.48 15.88 -32.40
N SER A 7 19.45 15.25 -33.59
CA SER A 7 18.38 14.35 -34.01
C SER A 7 18.21 13.14 -33.08
N THR A 8 19.29 12.69 -32.46
CA THR A 8 19.30 11.54 -31.53
C THR A 8 18.86 11.92 -30.11
N TRP A 9 18.89 13.21 -29.76
CA TRP A 9 18.63 13.67 -28.39
C TRP A 9 17.20 13.37 -27.95
N LEU A 10 16.21 13.53 -28.84
CA LEU A 10 14.81 13.25 -28.51
C LEU A 10 14.62 11.79 -28.10
N ILE A 11 15.18 10.86 -28.88
CA ILE A 11 15.10 9.42 -28.62
C ILE A 11 15.86 9.07 -27.33
N ASN A 12 17.03 9.67 -27.11
CA ASN A 12 17.81 9.46 -25.89
C ASN A 12 17.09 9.98 -24.63
N ILE A 13 16.50 11.18 -24.70
CA ILE A 13 15.75 11.77 -23.59
C ILE A 13 14.51 10.91 -23.28
N LEU A 14 13.78 10.48 -24.31
CA LEU A 14 12.60 9.62 -24.13
C LEU A 14 12.98 8.25 -23.54
N SER A 15 14.07 7.65 -24.02
CA SER A 15 14.61 6.39 -23.51
C SER A 15 15.05 6.50 -22.04
N MET A 16 15.76 7.57 -21.71
CA MET A 16 16.18 7.87 -20.33
C MET A 16 14.98 8.09 -19.40
N LEU A 17 13.97 8.83 -19.85
CA LEU A 17 12.76 9.11 -19.05
C LEU A 17 11.94 7.84 -18.83
N PHE A 18 11.78 7.00 -19.86
CA PHE A 18 11.06 5.73 -19.75
C PHE A 18 11.73 4.77 -18.76
N THR A 19 13.06 4.60 -18.85
CA THR A 19 13.81 3.75 -17.93
C THR A 19 13.72 4.24 -16.49
N LEU A 20 13.83 5.55 -16.26
CA LEU A 20 13.67 6.15 -14.93
C LEU A 20 12.27 5.90 -14.36
N LEU A 21 11.21 6.10 -15.16
CA LEU A 21 9.84 5.86 -14.74
C LEU A 21 9.60 4.40 -14.34
N VAL A 22 10.08 3.43 -15.14
CA VAL A 22 9.91 2.00 -14.84
C VAL A 22 10.57 1.63 -13.50
N ILE A 23 11.80 2.09 -13.26
CA ILE A 23 12.52 1.83 -12.00
C ILE A 23 11.79 2.47 -10.81
N PHE A 24 11.29 3.69 -10.99
CA PHE A 24 10.55 4.40 -9.95
C PHE A 24 9.25 3.67 -9.60
N GLN A 25 8.48 3.23 -10.60
CA GLN A 25 7.23 2.48 -10.41
C GLN A 25 7.47 1.14 -9.68
N LEU A 26 8.54 0.41 -10.04
CA LEU A 26 8.90 -0.82 -9.33
C LEU A 26 9.20 -0.55 -7.84
N LYS A 27 9.92 0.54 -7.56
CA LYS A 27 10.22 0.93 -6.18
C LYS A 27 8.95 1.32 -5.44
N THR A 28 8.08 2.16 -5.99
CA THR A 28 6.83 2.55 -5.30
C THR A 28 5.88 1.37 -5.07
N LEU A 29 5.81 0.40 -5.98
CA LEU A 29 5.01 -0.82 -5.79
C LEU A 29 5.53 -1.73 -4.66
N THR A 30 6.85 -1.84 -4.52
CA THR A 30 7.47 -2.67 -3.49
C THR A 30 7.46 -2.03 -2.11
N HIS A 31 7.28 -0.70 -2.04
CA HIS A 31 7.04 -0.02 -0.77
C HIS A 31 5.58 -0.22 -0.36
N GLN A 32 5.32 -1.33 0.31
CA GLN A 32 4.07 -1.54 1.04
C GLN A 32 4.02 -0.52 2.17
N TYR A 33 3.36 0.61 1.94
CA TYR A 33 3.00 1.51 3.03
C TYR A 33 2.20 0.70 4.06
N PRO A 34 2.54 0.77 5.36
CA PRO A 34 1.74 0.11 6.37
C PRO A 34 0.30 0.61 6.24
N TYR A 35 -0.58 -0.29 5.80
CA TYR A 35 -1.98 -0.02 5.64
C TYR A 35 -2.50 0.46 7.00
N ASN A 36 -3.00 1.69 7.02
CA ASN A 36 -3.43 2.44 8.20
C ASN A 36 -3.79 1.52 9.39
N PRO A 37 -2.98 1.47 10.46
CA PRO A 37 -3.17 0.53 11.57
C PRO A 37 -4.53 0.68 12.27
N GLN A 38 -5.23 1.80 12.03
CA GLN A 38 -6.59 2.02 12.55
C GLN A 38 -7.62 1.03 12.01
N LEU A 39 -7.51 0.57 10.75
CA LEU A 39 -8.52 -0.35 10.19
C LEU A 39 -8.33 -1.79 10.66
N ILE A 40 -7.08 -2.18 10.96
CA ILE A 40 -6.74 -3.47 11.57
C ILE A 40 -7.23 -3.52 13.02
N SER A 41 -7.04 -2.44 13.79
CA SER A 41 -7.53 -2.38 15.18
C SER A 41 -9.07 -2.35 15.24
N LEU A 42 -9.75 -1.68 14.31
CA LEU A 42 -11.21 -1.68 14.22
C LEU A 42 -11.76 -3.07 13.88
N LYS A 43 -11.09 -3.82 12.98
CA LYS A 43 -11.46 -5.22 12.68
C LYS A 43 -11.26 -6.14 13.88
N GLN A 44 -10.18 -5.98 14.64
CA GLN A 44 -9.99 -6.71 15.90
C GLN A 44 -11.03 -6.34 16.96
N LYS A 45 -11.44 -5.07 17.05
CA LYS A 45 -12.52 -4.64 17.97
C LYS A 45 -13.89 -5.19 17.56
N LYS A 46 -14.15 -5.38 16.26
CA LYS A 46 -15.38 -6.01 15.75
C LYS A 46 -15.46 -7.51 16.02
N GLN A 47 -14.33 -8.19 16.15
CA GLN A 47 -14.31 -9.57 16.62
C GLN A 47 -14.60 -9.54 18.12
N LYS A 48 -15.89 -9.63 18.49
CA LYS A 48 -16.34 -9.66 19.88
C LYS A 48 -15.46 -10.63 20.64
N THR A 49 -14.74 -10.11 21.63
CA THR A 49 -13.87 -10.95 22.44
C THR A 49 -14.73 -12.02 23.10
N PRO A 50 -14.26 -13.27 23.20
CA PRO A 50 -15.01 -14.34 23.88
C PRO A 50 -15.38 -13.95 25.32
N TRP A 51 -14.63 -13.00 25.89
CA TRP A 51 -14.88 -12.35 27.16
C TRP A 51 -16.19 -11.56 27.22
N GLU A 52 -16.46 -10.67 26.25
CA GLU A 52 -17.72 -9.91 26.19
C GLU A 52 -18.92 -10.84 26.05
N MET A 53 -18.82 -11.88 25.21
CA MET A 53 -19.89 -12.86 25.01
C MET A 53 -20.16 -13.66 26.30
N LYS A 54 -19.13 -13.95 27.10
CA LYS A 54 -19.30 -14.56 28.43
C LYS A 54 -20.09 -13.65 29.38
N TRP A 55 -19.79 -12.36 29.43
CA TRP A 55 -20.52 -11.41 30.28
C TRP A 55 -21.97 -11.21 29.82
N THR A 56 -22.20 -11.03 28.51
CA THR A 56 -23.58 -10.89 27.99
C THR A 56 -24.42 -12.13 28.29
N LYS A 57 -23.82 -13.33 28.23
CA LYS A 57 -24.49 -14.59 28.56
C LYS A 57 -24.79 -14.76 30.06
N THR A 58 -24.00 -14.14 30.94
CA THR A 58 -24.16 -14.27 32.40
C THR A 58 -25.22 -13.30 32.94
N TYR A 59 -25.39 -12.14 32.30
CA TYR A 59 -26.38 -11.13 32.69
C TYR A 59 -27.73 -11.28 32.00
N LEU A 60 -27.87 -12.17 31.02
CA LEU A 60 -29.19 -12.48 30.47
C LEU A 60 -29.98 -13.31 31.49
N PRO A 61 -31.22 -12.92 31.86
CA PRO A 61 -32.06 -13.75 32.68
C PRO A 61 -32.28 -15.08 31.96
N LEU A 62 -31.98 -16.18 32.65
CA LEU A 62 -32.16 -17.53 32.16
C LEU A 62 -33.67 -17.76 31.96
N SER A 63 -34.16 -17.50 30.75
CA SER A 63 -35.52 -17.86 30.36
C SER A 63 -35.66 -19.37 30.18
#